data_AF-X1PXA7-F1
#
_entry.id   AF-X1PXA7-F1
#
_cell.length_a   1.000
_cell.length_b   1.000
_cell.length_c   1.000
_cell.angle_alpha   90.00
_cell.angle_beta   90.00
_cell.angle_gamma   90.00
#
_symmetry.space_group_name_H-M   'P 1'
#
loop_
_entity.id
_entity.type
_entity.pdbx_description
1 polymer ?
#
loop_
_entity_poly.entity_id
_entity_poly.type
_entity_poly.pdbx_seq_one_letter_code
_entity_poly.pdbx_strand_id
1 'polypeptide(L)'
;ALKLPGVIDYAINLVEFDSKYRRALEYVLFDTIVTEDLEVLRDVDGVRAVTLDGDLQSKGGALTGGWRPDSQKKKSGAAGVQGASFDTAKKRQQISHLEKEITHLEEKIEERQALLEEKERELDTREEEES
;
A
#
# COMPACT_ATOMS: atom_id res chain seq x y z
N ALA A 1 10.73 5.46 -22.07
CA ALA A 1 9.29 5.73 -22.11
C ALA A 1 8.97 6.67 -23.26
N LEU A 2 7.90 6.41 -24.02
CA LEU A 2 7.26 7.44 -24.84
C LEU A 2 6.90 8.60 -23.90
N LYS A 3 7.48 9.78 -24.12
CA LYS A 3 7.21 10.98 -23.32
C LYS A 3 5.91 11.64 -23.82
N LEU A 4 4.83 10.87 -23.83
CA LEU A 4 3.50 11.39 -24.12
C LEU A 4 2.83 11.74 -22.77
N PRO A 5 2.15 12.90 -22.67
CA PRO A 5 1.36 13.22 -21.49
C PRO A 5 0.33 12.13 -21.20
N GLY A 6 0.26 11.64 -19.96
CA GLY A 6 -0.65 10.56 -19.54
C GLY A 6 -0.11 9.14 -19.72
N VAL A 7 1.09 8.97 -20.29
CA VAL A 7 1.85 7.71 -20.19
C VAL A 7 2.60 7.69 -18.87
N ILE A 8 2.44 6.62 -18.09
CA ILE A 8 3.10 6.43 -16.81
C ILE A 8 4.51 5.87 -17.06
N ASP A 9 4.61 4.61 -17.50
CA ASP A 9 5.86 3.98 -17.97
C ASP A 9 5.57 2.62 -18.62
N TYR A 10 6.61 1.89 -19.04
CA TYR A 10 6.52 0.47 -19.32
C TYR A 10 6.24 -0.34 -18.05
N ALA A 11 5.39 -1.35 -18.17
CA ALA A 11 4.98 -2.19 -17.05
C ALA A 11 6.17 -2.86 -16.35
N ILE A 12 7.21 -3.26 -17.10
CA ILE A 12 8.43 -3.87 -16.54
C ILE A 12 9.20 -2.94 -15.59
N ASN A 13 9.09 -1.62 -15.75
CA ASN A 13 9.74 -0.64 -14.89
C ASN A 13 8.97 -0.38 -13.59
N LEU A 14 7.69 -0.77 -13.55
CA LEU A 14 6.77 -0.50 -12.44
C LEU A 14 6.63 -1.70 -11.49
N VAL A 15 7.33 -2.80 -11.76
CA VAL A 15 7.26 -4.03 -10.97
C VAL A 15 8.62 -4.36 -10.36
N GLU A 16 8.60 -4.71 -9.07
CA GLU A 16 9.77 -5.23 -8.37
C GLU A 16 9.74 -6.75 -8.35
N PHE A 17 10.89 -7.37 -8.63
CA PHE A 17 11.02 -8.82 -8.71
C PHE A 17 12.45 -9.27 -8.47
N ASP A 18 12.61 -10.53 -8.04
CA ASP A 18 13.92 -11.17 -7.95
C ASP A 18 14.53 -11.31 -9.35
N SER A 19 15.78 -10.87 -9.49
CA SER A 19 16.60 -10.92 -10.71
C SER A 19 16.54 -12.25 -11.46
N LYS A 20 16.35 -13.39 -10.78
CA LYS A 20 16.21 -14.71 -11.42
C LYS A 20 15.00 -14.83 -12.36
N TYR A 21 13.97 -13.98 -12.17
CA TYR A 21 12.76 -13.95 -13.00
C TYR A 21 12.82 -12.92 -14.13
N ARG A 22 13.91 -12.17 -14.25
CA ARG A 22 14.06 -11.08 -15.22
C ARG A 22 13.65 -11.47 -16.63
N ARG A 23 14.18 -12.58 -17.16
CA ARG A 23 13.86 -13.06 -18.51
C ARG A 23 12.37 -13.36 -18.71
N ALA A 24 11.72 -13.92 -17.70
CA ALA A 24 10.30 -14.26 -17.77
C ALA A 24 9.43 -12.99 -17.76
N LEU A 25 9.75 -12.03 -16.89
CA LEU A 25 8.98 -10.79 -16.79
C LEU A 25 9.23 -9.85 -17.97
N GLU A 26 10.46 -9.74 -18.46
CA GLU A 26 10.75 -9.04 -19.71
C GLU A 26 9.94 -9.65 -20.85
N TYR A 27 9.91 -10.98 -21.01
CA TYR A 27 9.10 -11.62 -22.05
C TYR A 27 7.61 -11.26 -21.98
N VAL A 28 7.03 -11.15 -20.78
CA VAL A 28 5.59 -10.89 -20.59
C VAL A 28 5.23 -9.40 -20.66
N LEU A 29 6.14 -8.51 -20.24
CA LEU A 29 5.85 -7.09 -19.97
C LEU A 29 6.66 -6.09 -20.82
N PHE A 30 7.65 -6.53 -21.62
CA PHE A 30 8.58 -5.59 -22.27
C PHE A 30 7.91 -4.53 -23.15
N ASP A 31 6.78 -4.87 -23.77
CA ASP A 31 6.06 -4.03 -24.74
C ASP A 31 4.78 -3.42 -24.19
N THR A 32 4.52 -3.63 -22.89
CA THR A 32 3.27 -3.24 -22.26
C THR A 32 3.46 -1.88 -21.61
N ILE A 33 2.68 -0.91 -22.06
CA ILE A 33 2.69 0.46 -21.56
C ILE A 33 1.57 0.62 -20.54
N VAL A 34 1.84 1.33 -19.44
CA VAL A 34 0.82 1.72 -18.47
C VAL A 34 0.50 3.20 -18.67
N THR A 35 -0.79 3.52 -18.80
CA THR A 35 -1.29 4.89 -19.00
C THR A 35 -2.38 5.23 -18.00
N GLU A 36 -2.67 6.53 -17.84
CA GLU A 36 -3.82 6.99 -17.05
C GLU A 36 -5.14 6.71 -17.79
N ASP A 37 -5.16 6.98 -19.10
CA ASP A 37 -6.29 6.76 -20.00
C ASP A 37 -5.79 6.17 -21.34
N LEU A 38 -6.61 5.34 -22.00
CA LEU A 38 -6.32 4.84 -23.34
C LEU A 38 -6.51 5.92 -24.42
N GLU A 39 -7.25 7.00 -24.14
CA GLU A 39 -7.42 8.12 -25.07
C GLU A 39 -6.08 8.75 -25.48
N VAL A 40 -5.08 8.71 -24.60
CA VAL A 40 -3.70 9.17 -24.84
C VAL A 40 -3.06 8.43 -26.03
N LEU A 41 -3.50 7.20 -26.31
CA LEU A 41 -2.96 6.32 -27.34
C LEU A 41 -3.93 6.12 -28.51
N ARG A 42 -4.99 6.93 -28.62
CA ARG A 42 -6.01 6.82 -29.66
C ARG A 42 -5.43 6.83 -31.08
N ASP A 43 -4.40 7.63 -31.32
CA ASP A 43 -3.71 7.73 -32.62
C ASP A 43 -2.43 6.88 -32.68
N VAL A 44 -2.21 6.01 -31.70
CA VAL A 44 -1.01 5.17 -31.57
C VAL A 44 -1.39 3.70 -31.74
N ASP A 45 -1.08 3.16 -32.91
CA ASP A 45 -1.27 1.74 -33.22
C ASP A 45 -0.08 0.87 -32.83
N GLY A 46 -0.29 -0.45 -32.81
CA GLY A 46 0.79 -1.43 -32.65
C GLY A 46 1.32 -1.59 -31.23
N VAL A 47 0.77 -0.85 -30.26
CA VAL A 47 1.18 -0.88 -28.85
C VAL A 47 0.20 -1.68 -28.00
N ARG A 48 0.72 -2.36 -26.97
CA ARG A 48 -0.10 -2.94 -25.91
C ARG A 48 -0.11 -1.96 -24.75
N ALA A 49 -1.28 -1.52 -24.32
CA ALA A 49 -1.40 -0.55 -23.23
C ALA A 49 -2.52 -0.89 -22.26
N VAL A 50 -2.33 -0.58 -20.98
CA VAL A 50 -3.30 -0.81 -19.91
C VAL A 50 -3.47 0.41 -19.03
N THR A 51 -4.69 0.65 -18.58
CA THR A 51 -4.98 1.68 -17.57
C THR A 51 -4.95 1.11 -16.15
N LEU A 52 -4.87 1.99 -15.15
CA LEU A 52 -4.97 1.60 -13.73
C LEU A 52 -6.34 0.99 -13.38
N ASP A 53 -7.38 1.30 -14.16
CA ASP A 53 -8.71 0.73 -14.03
C ASP A 53 -8.88 -0.64 -14.69
N GLY A 54 -7.86 -1.10 -15.43
CA GLY A 54 -7.84 -2.40 -16.08
C GLY A 54 -8.41 -2.42 -17.50
N ASP A 55 -8.59 -1.26 -18.12
CA ASP A 55 -8.88 -1.19 -19.55
C ASP A 55 -7.60 -1.52 -20.35
N LEU A 56 -7.75 -2.13 -21.52
CA LEU A 56 -6.65 -2.68 -22.32
C LEU A 56 -6.80 -2.32 -23.79
N GLN A 57 -5.75 -1.77 -24.39
CA GLN A 57 -5.52 -1.77 -25.83
C GLN A 57 -4.54 -2.90 -26.18
N SER A 58 -4.94 -3.79 -27.08
CA SER A 58 -4.04 -4.79 -27.65
C SER A 58 -3.19 -4.21 -28.77
N LYS A 59 -2.08 -4.86 -29.13
CA LYS A 59 -1.25 -4.47 -30.28
C LYS A 59 -2.02 -4.38 -31.60
N GLY A 60 -3.09 -5.16 -31.74
CA GLY A 60 -3.96 -5.11 -32.92
C GLY A 60 -4.97 -3.96 -32.91
N GLY A 61 -4.89 -3.04 -31.95
CA GLY A 61 -5.81 -1.90 -31.80
C GLY A 61 -7.14 -2.25 -31.13
N ALA A 62 -7.39 -3.52 -30.80
CA ALA A 62 -8.62 -3.89 -30.09
C ALA A 62 -8.62 -3.31 -28.67
N LEU A 63 -9.68 -2.56 -28.34
CA LEU A 63 -9.92 -1.96 -27.03
C LEU A 63 -10.87 -2.84 -26.22
N THR A 64 -10.48 -3.16 -24.99
CA THR A 64 -11.27 -3.93 -24.04
C THR A 64 -11.42 -3.12 -22.76
N GLY A 65 -12.64 -2.73 -22.43
CA GLY A 65 -12.93 -1.93 -21.24
C GLY A 65 -14.41 -1.87 -20.89
N GLY A 66 -14.75 -1.08 -19.87
CA GLY A 66 -16.14 -0.82 -19.46
C GLY A 66 -16.40 -0.95 -17.96
N TRP A 67 -17.61 -0.61 -17.54
CA TRP A 67 -18.00 -0.69 -16.12
C TRP A 67 -17.98 -2.14 -15.63
N ARG A 68 -17.05 -2.45 -14.72
CA ARG A 68 -16.97 -3.74 -14.02
C ARG A 68 -17.40 -3.53 -12.57
N PRO A 69 -18.29 -4.37 -12.02
CA PRO A 69 -18.57 -4.35 -10.58
C PRO A 69 -17.28 -4.58 -9.78
N ASP A 70 -17.14 -3.92 -8.63
CA ASP A 70 -15.93 -3.92 -7.78
C ASP A 70 -15.39 -5.34 -7.50
N SER A 71 -16.31 -6.31 -7.37
CA SER A 71 -16.01 -7.73 -7.16
C SER A 71 -15.29 -8.42 -8.32
N GLN A 72 -15.39 -7.90 -9.55
CA GLN A 72 -14.68 -8.41 -10.74
C GLN A 72 -13.38 -7.66 -11.04
N LYS A 73 -13.27 -6.37 -10.67
CA LYS A 73 -12.00 -5.61 -10.77
C LYS A 73 -10.88 -6.28 -9.97
N LYS A 74 -11.20 -6.81 -8.78
CA LYS A 74 -10.24 -7.51 -7.90
C LYS A 74 -9.78 -8.89 -8.40
N LYS A 75 -10.50 -9.51 -9.33
CA LYS A 75 -10.24 -10.91 -9.76
C LYS A 75 -9.42 -11.04 -11.05
N SER A 76 -9.22 -9.96 -11.80
CA SER A 76 -8.70 -10.03 -13.18
C SER A 76 -7.25 -9.55 -13.36
N GLY A 77 -6.62 -8.97 -12.33
CA GLY A 77 -5.19 -8.69 -12.30
C GLY A 77 -4.49 -9.53 -11.24
N ALA A 78 -3.16 -9.51 -11.23
CA ALA A 78 -2.29 -10.02 -10.15
C ALA A 78 -2.56 -9.37 -8.74
N ALA A 79 -3.69 -8.68 -8.59
CA ALA A 79 -4.27 -8.14 -7.36
C ALA A 79 -4.51 -9.19 -6.28
N GLY A 80 -4.57 -10.49 -6.61
CA GLY A 80 -4.59 -11.56 -5.60
C GLY A 80 -3.34 -11.57 -4.70
N VAL A 81 -2.18 -11.15 -5.23
CA VAL A 81 -0.91 -11.08 -4.48
C VAL A 81 -0.68 -9.68 -3.91
N GLN A 82 -0.98 -8.62 -4.67
CA GLN A 82 -0.84 -7.23 -4.21
C GLN A 82 -1.88 -6.82 -3.16
N GLY A 83 -3.11 -7.34 -3.22
CA GLY A 83 -4.11 -7.11 -2.18
C GLY A 83 -3.68 -7.69 -0.84
N ALA A 84 -3.05 -8.86 -0.84
CA ALA A 84 -2.48 -9.46 0.37
C ALA A 84 -1.24 -8.68 0.87
N SER A 85 -0.38 -8.18 -0.03
CA SER A 85 0.81 -7.41 0.34
C SER A 85 0.46 -6.01 0.88
N PHE A 86 -0.50 -5.31 0.26
CA PHE A 86 -0.99 -4.02 0.73
C PHE A 86 -1.72 -4.14 2.08
N ASP A 87 -2.53 -5.19 2.23
CA ASP A 87 -3.22 -5.47 3.49
C ASP A 87 -2.24 -5.86 4.61
N THR A 88 -1.14 -6.57 4.29
CA THR A 88 -0.08 -6.85 5.28
C THR A 88 0.74 -5.62 5.64
N ALA A 89 1.04 -4.71 4.71
CA ALA A 89 1.71 -3.44 5.01
C ALA A 89 0.85 -2.55 5.93
N LYS A 90 -0.44 -2.42 5.64
CA LYS A 90 -1.39 -1.67 6.47
C LYS A 90 -1.51 -2.28 7.87
N LYS A 91 -1.63 -3.61 7.97
CA LYS A 91 -1.65 -4.33 9.26
C LYS A 91 -0.34 -4.14 10.04
N ARG A 92 0.82 -4.17 9.38
CA ARG A 92 2.12 -3.88 10.03
C ARG A 92 2.18 -2.48 10.59
N GLN A 93 1.66 -1.49 9.87
CA GLN A 93 1.61 -0.12 10.37
C GLN A 93 0.68 0.00 11.60
N GLN A 94 -0.46 -0.70 11.58
CA GLN A 94 -1.36 -0.77 12.74
C GLN A 94 -0.69 -1.44 13.94
N ILE A 95 0.02 -2.56 13.74
CA ILE A 95 0.79 -3.24 14.80
C ILE A 95 1.81 -2.27 15.40
N SER A 96 2.61 -1.60 14.57
CA SER A 96 3.61 -0.63 15.06
C SER A 96 2.99 0.55 15.82
N HIS A 97 1.80 0.99 15.42
CA HIS A 97 1.08 2.04 16.14
C HIS A 97 0.60 1.56 17.51
N LEU A 98 -0.02 0.37 17.56
CA LEU A 98 -0.49 -0.24 18.80
C LEU A 98 0.66 -0.55 19.76
N GLU A 99 1.80 -1.03 19.26
CA GLU A 99 3.00 -1.26 20.08
C GLU A 99 3.49 0.04 20.75
N LYS A 100 3.52 1.16 20.02
CA LYS A 100 3.87 2.47 20.59
C LYS A 100 2.84 2.96 21.62
N GLU A 101 1.56 2.67 21.39
CA GLU A 101 0.50 3.04 22.32
C GLU A 101 0.58 2.24 23.61
N ILE A 102 0.88 0.92 23.52
CA ILE A 102 1.14 0.06 24.68
C ILE A 102 2.31 0.61 25.49
N THR A 103 3.46 0.87 24.86
CA THR A 103 4.63 1.40 25.59
C THR A 103 4.32 2.74 26.27
N HIS A 104 3.58 3.61 25.59
CA HIS A 104 3.20 4.90 26.16
C HIS A 104 2.21 4.77 27.34
N LEU A 105 1.31 3.79 27.29
CA LEU A 105 0.39 3.51 28.39
C LEU A 105 1.10 2.86 29.58
N GLU A 106 2.08 1.99 29.33
CA GLU A 106 2.92 1.40 30.37
C GLU A 106 3.71 2.47 31.13
N GLU A 107 4.35 3.40 30.42
CA GLU A 107 5.04 4.57 31.03
C GLU A 107 4.08 5.40 31.90
N LYS A 108 2.86 5.65 31.43
CA LYS A 108 1.84 6.38 32.21
C LYS A 108 1.40 5.62 33.45
N ILE A 109 1.31 4.30 33.41
CA ILE A 109 0.96 3.49 34.58
C ILE A 109 2.06 3.62 35.63
N GLU A 110 3.32 3.51 35.22
CA GLU A 110 4.47 3.63 36.12
C GLU A 110 4.54 5.03 36.77
N GLU A 111 4.34 6.09 35.99
CA GLU A 111 4.29 7.47 36.50
C GLU A 111 3.15 7.66 37.53
N ARG A 112 1.97 7.07 37.26
CA ARG A 112 0.82 7.15 38.17
C ARG A 112 1.02 6.36 39.45
N GLN A 113 1.69 5.21 39.37
CA GLN A 113 2.03 4.40 40.54
C GLN A 113 3.03 5.13 41.44
N ALA A 114 4.06 5.75 40.86
CA ALA A 114 5.02 6.57 41.62
C ALA A 114 4.33 7.75 42.33
N LEU A 115 3.41 8.44 41.65
CA LEU A 115 2.61 9.52 42.23
C LEU A 115 1.70 9.04 43.36
N LEU A 116 1.13 7.83 43.26
CA LEU A 116 0.32 7.25 44.32
C LEU A 116 1.17 6.96 45.55
N GLU A 117 2.32 6.31 45.39
CA GLU A 117 3.23 6.03 46.51
C GLU A 117 3.74 7.31 47.20
N GLU A 118 4.03 8.36 46.42
CA GLU A 118 4.42 9.66 46.98
C GLU A 118 3.29 10.27 47.83
N LYS A 119 2.05 10.23 47.32
CA LYS A 119 0.88 10.76 48.04
C LYS A 119 0.53 9.94 49.28
N GLU A 120 0.69 8.63 49.25
CA GLU A 120 0.50 7.78 50.43
C GLU A 120 1.51 8.13 51.53
N ARG A 121 2.80 8.32 51.19
CA ARG A 121 3.80 8.76 52.18
C ARG A 121 3.52 10.16 52.74
N GLU A 122 3.04 11.10 51.92
CA GLU A 122 2.63 12.43 52.39
C GLU A 122 1.44 12.37 53.37
N LEU A 123 0.53 11.40 53.21
CA LEU A 123 -0.59 11.22 54.14
C LEU A 123 -0.12 10.62 55.46
N ASP A 124 0.69 9.55 55.41
CA ASP A 124 1.23 8.92 56.62
C ASP A 124 2.02 9.90 57.49
N THR A 125 2.88 10.72 56.87
CA THR A 125 3.67 11.73 57.59
C THR A 125 2.81 12.83 58.22
N ARG A 126 1.70 13.21 57.58
CA ARG A 126 0.74 14.17 58.15
C ARG A 126 -0.03 13.60 59.33
N GLU A 127 -0.42 12.34 59.28
CA GLU A 127 -1.12 11.67 60.38
C GLU A 127 -0.21 11.50 61.61
N GLU A 128 1.10 11.29 61.41
CA GLU A 128 2.10 11.27 62.49
C GLU A 128 2.34 12.66 63.10
N GLU A 129 2.29 13.74 62.32
CA GLU A 129 2.46 15.12 62.82
C GLU A 129 1.24 15.65 63.59
N GLU A 130 0.03 15.12 63.33
CA GLU A 130 -1.21 15.50 64.03
C GLU A 130 -1.50 14.68 65.31
N SER A 131 -0.72 13.62 65.58
CA SER A 131 -0.85 12.72 66.74
C SER A 131 0.06 13.09 67.91
#